data_AF-A0A147KEW2-F1
#
_entry.id   AF-A0A147KEW2-F1
#
_cell.length_a   1.000
_cell.length_b   1.000
_cell.length_c   1.000
_cell.angle_alpha   90.00
_cell.angle_beta   90.00
_cell.angle_gamma   90.00
#
_symmetry.space_group_name_H-M   'P 1'
#
loop_
_entity.id
_entity.type
_entity.pdbx_description
1 polymer ?
#
loop_
_entity_poly.entity_id
_entity_poly.type
_entity_poly.pdbx_seq_one_letter_code
_entity_poly.pdbx_strand_id
1 'polypeptide(L)'
;MGTSDPAAQWRVEFDAEVVFSNGGSLRTEGFRLDIPGDDISDAELGELLVRHLGLLMVERTTITRKQLIREPHKGSRGTEGSNGERTVVDLTGEATTAALPNGLELERSVDLPVALVRLLGAEKPVADRLALAALELAGHAVLVHTGTDGPFLTDEAAELLVEWGAALVASDARGPVPDLLPRAGVPVVTGLANLDALPPFGTRLHAVPFPGADGPPRVRVYAVAGE
;
A
#
# COMPACT_ATOMS: atom_id res chain seq x y z
N MET A 1 -18.51 -23.02 31.47
CA MET A 1 -17.26 -22.37 31.03
C MET A 1 -17.41 -22.14 29.54
N GLY A 2 -17.88 -20.95 29.16
CA GLY A 2 -18.42 -20.67 27.82
C GLY A 2 -17.31 -20.58 26.78
N THR A 3 -17.45 -21.40 25.73
CA THR A 3 -16.63 -21.37 24.53
C THR A 3 -17.01 -20.15 23.71
N SER A 4 -16.11 -19.16 23.62
CA SER A 4 -16.23 -18.04 22.68
C SER A 4 -16.15 -18.59 21.26
N ASP A 5 -17.22 -18.39 20.49
CA ASP A 5 -17.34 -18.77 19.09
C ASP A 5 -16.40 -17.88 18.23
N PRO A 6 -15.36 -18.43 17.56
CA PRO A 6 -14.37 -17.66 16.81
C PRO A 6 -14.91 -17.03 15.51
N ALA A 7 -16.20 -17.17 15.21
CA ALA A 7 -16.83 -16.69 13.97
C ALA A 7 -17.65 -15.38 14.12
N ALA A 8 -17.76 -14.81 15.32
CA ALA A 8 -18.42 -13.51 15.51
C ALA A 8 -17.39 -12.38 15.44
N GLN A 9 -17.19 -11.80 14.26
CA GLN A 9 -16.41 -10.56 14.11
C GLN A 9 -17.31 -9.37 14.46
N TRP A 10 -16.86 -8.54 15.39
CA TRP A 10 -17.58 -7.38 15.85
C TRP A 10 -17.02 -6.12 15.20
N ARG A 11 -17.91 -5.21 14.83
CA ARG A 11 -17.58 -3.87 14.37
C ARG A 11 -18.09 -2.86 15.36
N VAL A 12 -17.43 -1.72 15.42
CA VAL A 12 -17.92 -0.57 16.17
C VAL A 12 -18.16 0.59 15.21
N GLU A 13 -19.35 1.18 15.28
CA GLU A 13 -19.71 2.43 14.62
C GLU A 13 -19.63 3.57 15.65
N PHE A 14 -18.95 4.66 15.34
CA PHE A 14 -18.74 5.76 16.27
C PHE A 14 -18.41 7.08 15.58
N ASP A 15 -18.56 8.16 16.32
CA ASP A 15 -18.03 9.47 15.98
C ASP A 15 -16.76 9.71 16.76
N ALA A 16 -15.82 10.45 16.17
CA ALA A 16 -14.60 10.82 16.86
C ALA A 16 -14.22 12.28 16.57
N GLU A 17 -13.58 12.88 17.56
CA GLU A 17 -12.80 14.10 17.40
C GLU A 17 -11.37 13.84 17.88
N VAL A 18 -10.42 14.08 16.99
CA VAL A 18 -8.98 13.97 17.24
C VAL A 18 -8.40 15.38 17.22
N VAL A 19 -7.79 15.80 18.33
CA VAL A 19 -7.10 17.09 18.46
C VAL A 19 -5.60 16.86 18.36
N PHE A 20 -4.92 17.67 17.55
CA PHE A 20 -3.49 17.55 17.34
C PHE A 20 -2.72 18.59 18.16
N SER A 21 -1.56 18.20 18.70
CA SER A 21 -0.71 19.06 19.54
C SER A 21 -0.05 20.20 18.76
N ASN A 22 0.03 20.10 17.43
CA ASN A 22 0.48 21.16 16.53
C ASN A 22 -0.68 22.09 16.09
N GLY A 23 -1.88 21.89 16.63
CA GLY A 23 -3.08 22.66 16.32
C GLY A 23 -3.95 22.01 15.23
N GLY A 24 -5.24 22.30 15.28
CA GLY A 24 -6.25 21.72 14.38
C GLY A 24 -6.95 20.49 14.99
N SER A 25 -7.94 19.97 14.26
CA SER A 25 -8.68 18.77 14.65
C SER A 25 -9.19 18.01 13.43
N LEU A 26 -9.41 16.71 13.59
CA LEU A 26 -10.08 15.82 12.65
C LEU A 26 -11.36 15.30 13.29
N ARG A 27 -12.49 15.38 12.57
CA ARG A 27 -13.77 14.82 13.00
C ARG A 27 -14.28 13.76 12.04
N THR A 28 -14.87 12.70 12.59
CA THR A 28 -15.54 11.63 11.85
C THR A 28 -16.97 11.44 12.35
N GLU A 29 -17.87 11.09 11.43
CA GLU A 29 -19.27 10.78 11.74
C GLU A 29 -19.63 9.38 11.22
N GLY A 30 -20.18 8.52 12.08
CA GLY A 30 -20.61 7.16 11.72
C GLY A 30 -19.48 6.27 11.20
N PHE A 31 -18.25 6.49 11.68
CA PHE A 31 -17.08 5.75 11.24
C PHE A 31 -17.12 4.31 11.77
N ARG A 32 -16.75 3.35 10.93
CA ARG A 32 -16.81 1.91 11.26
C ARG A 32 -15.43 1.30 11.30
N LEU A 33 -15.19 0.48 12.31
CA LEU A 33 -13.91 -0.16 12.53
C LEU A 33 -14.12 -1.59 13.08
N ASP A 34 -13.35 -2.54 12.56
CA ASP A 34 -13.30 -3.91 13.08
C ASP A 34 -12.58 -3.94 14.44
N ILE A 35 -13.14 -4.69 15.41
CA ILE A 35 -12.55 -4.83 16.75
C ILE A 35 -12.38 -6.31 17.14
N PRO A 36 -11.32 -6.64 17.89
CA PRO A 36 -11.16 -7.98 18.45
C PRO A 36 -12.11 -8.17 19.65
N GLY A 37 -13.01 -9.14 19.57
CA GLY A 37 -13.95 -9.44 20.66
C GLY A 37 -15.22 -8.59 20.63
N ASP A 38 -16.07 -8.73 21.64
CA ASP A 38 -17.41 -8.15 21.70
C ASP A 38 -17.49 -6.81 22.45
N ASP A 39 -16.36 -6.27 22.89
CA ASP A 39 -16.25 -4.98 23.55
C ASP A 39 -14.88 -4.34 23.30
N ILE A 40 -14.81 -3.01 23.47
CA ILE A 40 -13.59 -2.21 23.38
C ILE A 40 -13.77 -0.93 24.18
N SER A 41 -12.80 -0.46 24.95
CA SER A 41 -12.94 0.84 25.61
C SER A 41 -12.81 2.02 24.63
N ASP A 42 -13.32 3.20 24.99
CA ASP A 42 -13.20 4.40 24.14
C ASP A 42 -11.73 4.83 23.94
N ALA A 43 -10.87 4.58 24.94
CA ALA A 43 -9.44 4.87 24.85
C ALA A 43 -8.76 3.93 23.84
N GLU A 44 -8.99 2.61 23.95
CA GLU A 44 -8.45 1.62 23.02
C GLU A 44 -8.98 1.82 21.60
N LEU A 45 -10.27 2.20 21.46
CA LEU A 45 -10.86 2.54 20.17
C LEU A 45 -10.23 3.80 19.57
N GLY A 46 -9.93 4.79 20.40
CA GLY A 46 -9.20 5.99 19.99
C GLY A 46 -7.78 5.67 19.51
N GLU A 47 -7.05 4.82 20.21
CA GLU A 47 -5.72 4.35 19.79
C GLU A 47 -5.79 3.57 18.47
N LEU A 48 -6.80 2.72 18.32
CA LEU A 48 -7.01 1.94 17.11
C LEU A 48 -7.31 2.87 15.92
N LEU A 49 -8.17 3.88 16.09
CA LEU A 49 -8.45 4.90 15.08
C LEU A 49 -7.16 5.62 14.64
N VAL A 50 -6.36 6.10 15.61
CA VAL A 50 -5.10 6.82 15.34
C VAL A 50 -4.13 5.95 14.56
N ARG A 51 -3.97 4.68 14.96
CA ARG A 51 -3.13 3.71 14.26
C ARG A 51 -3.65 3.41 12.86
N HIS A 52 -4.95 3.19 12.72
CA HIS A 52 -5.58 2.81 11.45
C HIS A 52 -5.50 3.93 10.41
N LEU A 53 -5.65 5.19 10.83
CA LEU A 53 -5.54 6.36 9.96
C LEU A 53 -4.11 6.92 9.84
N GLY A 54 -3.13 6.34 10.53
CA GLY A 54 -1.73 6.78 10.49
C GLY A 54 -1.52 8.20 11.02
N LEU A 55 -2.31 8.62 12.01
CA LEU A 55 -2.26 9.99 12.52
C LEU A 55 -1.05 10.22 13.43
N LEU A 56 -0.37 11.34 13.24
CA LEU A 56 0.77 11.76 14.06
C LEU A 56 0.41 12.98 14.93
N MET A 57 1.17 13.22 15.99
CA MET A 57 1.01 14.39 16.88
C MET A 57 -0.38 14.51 17.52
N VAL A 58 -1.03 13.39 17.82
CA VAL A 58 -2.34 13.39 18.49
C VAL A 58 -2.16 13.77 19.97
N GLU A 59 -2.85 14.82 20.40
CA GLU A 59 -2.91 15.23 21.80
C GLU A 59 -4.05 14.51 22.51
N ARG A 60 -5.22 14.44 21.87
CA ARG A 60 -6.43 13.90 22.47
C ARG A 60 -7.36 13.30 21.42
N THR A 61 -7.95 12.16 21.77
CA THR A 61 -9.07 11.55 21.03
C THR A 61 -10.30 11.49 21.92
N THR A 62 -11.44 11.90 21.40
CA THR A 62 -12.75 11.79 22.06
C THR A 62 -13.67 10.96 21.19
N ILE A 63 -14.22 9.88 21.75
CA ILE A 63 -15.20 9.01 21.08
C ILE A 63 -16.59 9.39 21.54
N THR A 64 -17.54 9.45 20.61
CA THR A 64 -18.96 9.65 20.91
C THR A 64 -19.82 8.75 20.01
N ARG A 65 -21.11 8.60 20.35
CA ARG A 65 -22.07 7.76 19.60
C ARG A 65 -21.59 6.33 19.28
N LYS A 66 -20.77 5.75 20.16
CA LYS A 66 -20.24 4.39 20.01
C LYS A 66 -21.36 3.36 20.05
N GLN A 67 -21.43 2.50 19.04
CA GLN A 67 -22.37 1.39 18.94
C GLN A 67 -21.66 0.14 18.42
N LEU A 68 -21.78 -0.96 19.16
CA LEU A 68 -21.28 -2.28 18.75
C LEU A 68 -22.29 -2.92 17.80
N ILE A 69 -21.81 -3.33 16.63
CA ILE A 69 -22.60 -3.96 15.58
C ILE A 69 -22.14 -5.41 15.44
N ARG A 70 -23.11 -6.33 15.53
CA ARG A 70 -22.90 -7.76 15.29
C ARG A 70 -23.48 -8.14 13.94
N GLU A 71 -22.62 -8.34 12.95
CA GLU A 71 -23.02 -8.81 11.62
C GLU A 71 -22.60 -10.27 11.40
N PRO A 72 -23.55 -11.24 11.32
CA PRO A 72 -23.22 -12.62 10.97
C PRO A 72 -23.01 -12.77 9.46
N HIS A 73 -21.86 -13.30 9.04
CA HIS A 73 -21.71 -13.77 7.65
C HIS A 73 -22.34 -15.16 7.48
N LYS A 74 -23.04 -15.33 6.36
CA LYS A 74 -23.75 -16.52 5.91
C LYS A 74 -22.74 -17.60 5.47
N GLY A 75 -22.70 -18.75 6.16
CA GLY A 75 -21.95 -19.95 5.73
C GLY A 75 -22.57 -20.61 4.47
N SER A 76 -22.01 -21.65 3.83
CA SER A 76 -20.73 -22.35 3.86
C SER A 76 -20.83 -23.42 2.77
N ARG A 77 -19.78 -23.66 1.98
CA ARG A 77 -19.40 -25.01 1.50
C ARG A 77 -18.04 -24.96 0.79
N GLY A 78 -17.03 -25.58 1.41
CA GLY A 78 -15.86 -26.15 0.72
C GLY A 78 -14.52 -25.44 0.90
N THR A 79 -13.94 -25.58 2.10
CA THR A 79 -12.49 -25.68 2.41
C THR A 79 -11.54 -24.48 2.19
N GLU A 80 -10.96 -24.07 3.34
CA GLU A 80 -9.60 -23.55 3.60
C GLU A 80 -9.34 -22.03 3.58
N GLY A 81 -9.17 -21.49 4.80
CA GLY A 81 -8.40 -20.28 5.09
C GLY A 81 -9.23 -19.01 5.32
N SER A 82 -9.34 -18.56 6.56
CA SER A 82 -9.78 -17.20 6.88
C SER A 82 -8.84 -16.19 6.22
N ASN A 83 -9.33 -15.44 5.25
CA ASN A 83 -8.63 -14.31 4.67
C ASN A 83 -9.59 -13.12 4.81
N GLY A 84 -9.24 -12.08 5.58
CA GLY A 84 -9.76 -10.75 5.25
C GLY A 84 -9.57 -10.58 3.74
N GLU A 85 -10.60 -10.21 2.99
CA GLU A 85 -10.72 -10.44 1.54
C GLU A 85 -9.47 -9.93 0.80
N ARG A 86 -8.43 -10.79 0.71
CA ARG A 86 -7.13 -10.42 0.16
C ARG A 86 -7.37 -10.24 -1.32
N THR A 87 -7.46 -8.99 -1.71
CA THR A 87 -7.75 -8.61 -3.07
C THR A 87 -6.44 -8.67 -3.83
N VAL A 88 -6.40 -9.54 -4.84
CA VAL A 88 -5.26 -9.63 -5.74
C VAL A 88 -5.54 -8.70 -6.92
N VAL A 89 -4.70 -7.68 -7.07
CA VAL A 89 -4.74 -6.77 -8.21
C VAL A 89 -3.63 -7.18 -9.17
N ASP A 90 -4.01 -7.60 -10.38
CA ASP A 90 -3.04 -7.81 -11.45
C ASP A 90 -2.58 -6.46 -12.01
N LEU A 91 -1.28 -6.18 -11.89
CA LEU A 91 -0.65 -4.94 -12.34
C LEU A 91 0.08 -5.13 -13.67
N THR A 92 0.07 -6.33 -14.24
CA THR A 92 0.76 -6.60 -15.50
C THR A 92 -0.02 -6.00 -16.66
N GLY A 93 0.54 -4.99 -17.30
CA GLY A 93 0.09 -4.44 -18.58
C GLY A 93 0.75 -5.12 -19.79
N GLU A 94 0.22 -4.84 -20.99
CA GLU A 94 0.75 -5.36 -22.26
C GLU A 94 2.21 -4.95 -22.51
N ALA A 95 2.57 -3.74 -22.06
CA ALA A 95 3.90 -3.17 -22.22
C ALA A 95 4.77 -3.32 -20.97
N THR A 96 4.37 -4.13 -19.99
CA THR A 96 5.14 -4.31 -18.77
C THR A 96 6.51 -4.91 -19.06
N THR A 97 7.55 -4.23 -18.61
CA THR A 97 8.95 -4.64 -18.75
C THR A 97 9.72 -4.42 -17.45
N ALA A 98 10.83 -5.13 -17.27
CA ALA A 98 11.67 -5.00 -16.08
C ALA A 98 13.15 -4.95 -16.41
N ALA A 99 13.88 -4.11 -15.68
CA ALA A 99 15.33 -4.11 -15.59
C ALA A 99 15.74 -4.71 -14.23
N LEU A 100 16.39 -5.88 -14.28
CA LEU A 100 16.72 -6.69 -13.10
C LEU A 100 18.25 -6.87 -13.01
N PRO A 101 18.98 -5.93 -12.38
CA PRO A 101 20.44 -5.87 -12.46
C PRO A 101 21.18 -7.06 -11.84
N ASN A 102 20.57 -7.76 -10.87
CA ASN A 102 21.17 -8.91 -10.17
C ASN A 102 20.44 -10.24 -10.47
N GLY A 103 19.61 -10.30 -11.52
CA GLY A 103 18.76 -11.46 -11.78
C GLY A 103 17.58 -11.58 -10.79
N LEU A 104 17.20 -12.80 -10.44
CA LEU A 104 16.05 -13.11 -9.56
C LEU A 104 16.47 -13.08 -8.08
N GLU A 105 16.64 -11.88 -7.51
CA GLU A 105 16.71 -11.71 -6.05
C GLU A 105 15.29 -11.61 -5.49
N LEU A 106 14.76 -12.72 -4.96
CA LEU A 106 13.38 -12.79 -4.48
C LEU A 106 13.09 -11.77 -3.37
N GLU A 107 14.07 -11.51 -2.50
CA GLU A 107 13.97 -10.52 -1.40
C GLU A 107 13.74 -9.08 -1.91
N ARG A 108 14.08 -8.78 -3.16
CA ARG A 108 13.91 -7.47 -3.80
C ARG A 108 12.78 -7.43 -4.81
N SER A 109 11.96 -8.47 -4.89
CA SER A 109 10.95 -8.59 -5.93
C SER A 109 9.64 -9.24 -5.47
N VAL A 110 9.62 -9.90 -4.32
CA VAL A 110 8.45 -10.64 -3.83
C VAL A 110 8.12 -10.18 -2.41
N ASP A 111 6.82 -10.02 -2.15
CA ASP A 111 6.30 -9.70 -0.82
C ASP A 111 6.80 -8.36 -0.26
N LEU A 112 7.02 -7.38 -1.15
CA LEU A 112 7.53 -6.07 -0.76
C LEU A 112 6.38 -5.16 -0.27
N PRO A 113 6.52 -4.47 0.87
CA PRO A 113 5.56 -3.43 1.23
C PRO A 113 5.59 -2.31 0.19
N VAL A 114 4.41 -1.77 -0.16
CA VAL A 114 4.29 -0.74 -1.20
C VAL A 114 4.27 0.67 -0.58
N ALA A 115 5.11 1.54 -1.13
CA ALA A 115 5.00 2.98 -1.00
C ALA A 115 4.42 3.55 -2.30
N LEU A 116 3.15 3.99 -2.28
CA LEU A 116 2.43 4.43 -3.48
C LEU A 116 2.46 5.96 -3.63
N VAL A 117 3.06 6.44 -4.71
CA VAL A 117 3.11 7.85 -5.10
C VAL A 117 2.10 8.08 -6.23
N ARG A 118 1.05 8.89 -6.00
CA ARG A 118 0.06 9.25 -7.03
C ARG A 118 0.33 10.66 -7.53
N LEU A 119 0.67 10.80 -8.81
CA LEU A 119 0.97 12.06 -9.50
C LEU A 119 -0.08 12.41 -10.57
N LEU A 120 -1.29 11.88 -10.44
CA LEU A 120 -2.38 12.06 -11.40
C LEU A 120 -2.71 13.55 -11.59
N GLY A 121 -2.75 13.98 -12.85
CA GLY A 121 -3.12 15.36 -13.22
C GLY A 121 -2.01 16.40 -13.02
N ALA A 122 -0.79 16.00 -12.66
CA ALA A 122 0.35 16.91 -12.61
C ALA A 122 0.79 17.33 -14.03
N GLU A 123 0.98 18.63 -14.28
CA GLU A 123 1.49 19.13 -15.57
C GLU A 123 2.96 18.75 -15.82
N LYS A 124 3.70 18.45 -14.74
CA LYS A 124 5.05 17.88 -14.78
C LYS A 124 5.13 16.79 -13.70
N PRO A 125 5.32 15.52 -14.08
CA PRO A 125 5.49 14.46 -13.10
C PRO A 125 6.87 14.57 -12.46
N VAL A 126 6.93 14.93 -11.17
CA VAL A 126 8.18 14.87 -10.40
C VAL A 126 7.87 14.23 -9.06
N ALA A 127 8.45 13.06 -8.82
CA ALA A 127 8.62 12.54 -7.46
C ALA A 127 9.84 13.24 -6.85
N ASP A 128 9.65 14.49 -6.41
CA ASP A 128 10.72 15.26 -5.78
C ASP A 128 10.95 14.83 -4.33
N ARG A 129 11.97 15.43 -3.70
CA ARG A 129 12.29 15.16 -2.29
C ARG A 129 11.08 15.35 -1.36
N LEU A 130 10.21 16.31 -1.64
CA LEU A 130 9.04 16.58 -0.79
C LEU A 130 7.99 15.48 -0.95
N ALA A 131 7.70 15.06 -2.19
CA ALA A 131 6.76 13.98 -2.48
C ALA A 131 7.20 12.64 -1.88
N LEU A 132 8.51 12.36 -1.89
CA LEU A 132 9.07 11.12 -1.39
C LEU A 132 9.24 11.11 0.13
N ALA A 133 9.49 12.26 0.76
CA ALA A 133 9.83 12.35 2.20
C ALA A 133 8.69 11.92 3.14
N ALA A 134 7.45 11.88 2.66
CA ALA A 134 6.29 11.45 3.45
C ALA A 134 6.13 9.92 3.50
N LEU A 135 6.97 9.16 2.81
CA LEU A 135 6.83 7.72 2.63
C LEU A 135 8.01 6.95 3.25
N GLU A 136 7.72 5.76 3.78
CA GLU A 136 8.73 4.77 4.17
C GLU A 136 9.26 4.11 2.89
N LEU A 137 10.50 4.42 2.49
CA LEU A 137 11.08 3.88 1.24
C LEU A 137 12.02 2.71 1.47
N ALA A 138 12.67 2.65 2.64
CA ALA A 138 13.65 1.63 2.94
C ALA A 138 13.00 0.24 2.89
N GLY A 139 13.49 -0.63 1.99
CA GLY A 139 12.94 -1.97 1.80
C GLY A 139 11.58 -2.03 1.10
N HIS A 140 11.03 -0.90 0.65
CA HIS A 140 9.71 -0.84 0.00
C HIS A 140 9.81 -0.93 -1.52
N ALA A 141 8.75 -1.44 -2.14
CA ALA A 141 8.49 -1.21 -3.55
C ALA A 141 7.82 0.16 -3.73
N VAL A 142 8.51 1.08 -4.40
CA VAL A 142 8.00 2.43 -4.67
C VAL A 142 7.24 2.41 -6.00
N LEU A 143 5.91 2.54 -5.93
CA LEU A 143 5.04 2.56 -7.10
C LEU A 143 4.68 4.01 -7.44
N VAL A 144 4.98 4.46 -8.66
CA VAL A 144 4.63 5.78 -9.15
C VAL A 144 3.49 5.66 -10.16
N HIS A 145 2.33 6.19 -9.81
CA HIS A 145 1.16 6.25 -10.67
C HIS A 145 1.04 7.63 -11.31
N THR A 146 1.27 7.70 -12.62
CA THR A 146 1.33 8.96 -13.38
C THR A 146 0.06 9.19 -14.21
N GLY A 147 -0.59 8.14 -14.70
CA GLY A 147 -1.68 8.19 -15.67
C GLY A 147 -1.23 8.59 -17.09
N THR A 148 0.08 8.64 -17.36
CA THR A 148 0.67 9.10 -18.64
C THR A 148 2.05 8.49 -18.91
N ASP A 149 2.47 8.43 -20.17
CA ASP A 149 3.75 7.85 -20.60
C ASP A 149 4.98 8.79 -20.41
N GLY A 150 4.80 9.97 -19.79
CA GLY A 150 5.86 10.98 -19.64
C GLY A 150 7.05 10.58 -18.74
N PRO A 151 8.20 11.27 -18.83
CA PRO A 151 9.38 10.98 -18.01
C PRO A 151 9.12 11.39 -16.55
N PHE A 152 8.84 10.42 -15.69
CA PHE A 152 8.35 10.65 -14.33
C PHE A 152 9.42 10.47 -13.24
N LEU A 153 10.51 9.76 -13.55
CA LEU A 153 11.68 9.62 -12.70
C LEU A 153 12.77 10.56 -13.21
N THR A 154 13.01 11.65 -12.48
CA THR A 154 14.19 12.50 -12.70
C THR A 154 15.44 11.83 -12.15
N ASP A 155 16.62 12.29 -12.55
CA ASP A 155 17.89 11.84 -11.97
C ASP A 155 17.93 12.09 -10.45
N GLU A 156 17.44 13.25 -10.01
CA GLU A 156 17.33 13.58 -8.57
C GLU A 156 16.40 12.61 -7.83
N ALA A 157 15.25 12.25 -8.41
CA ALA A 157 14.35 11.25 -7.82
C ALA A 157 15.03 9.89 -7.70
N ALA A 158 15.78 9.47 -8.74
CA ALA A 158 16.56 8.24 -8.71
C ALA A 158 17.64 8.25 -7.61
N GLU A 159 18.35 9.37 -7.43
CA GLU A 159 19.33 9.53 -6.35
C GLU A 159 18.69 9.34 -4.97
N LEU A 160 17.54 9.98 -4.73
CA LEU A 160 16.80 9.86 -3.46
C LEU A 160 16.29 8.45 -3.21
N LEU A 161 15.75 7.79 -4.24
CA LEU A 161 15.26 6.41 -4.14
C LEU A 161 16.38 5.42 -3.77
N VAL A 162 17.58 5.64 -4.32
CA VAL A 162 18.78 4.88 -3.94
C VAL A 162 19.22 5.24 -2.51
N GLU A 163 19.36 6.53 -2.20
CA GLU A 163 19.79 7.04 -0.90
C GLU A 163 18.92 6.51 0.24
N TRP A 164 17.60 6.49 0.04
CA TRP A 164 16.62 6.07 1.05
C TRP A 164 16.26 4.59 0.98
N GLY A 165 16.93 3.82 0.10
CA GLY A 165 16.94 2.36 0.15
C GLY A 165 15.70 1.68 -0.42
N ALA A 166 15.11 2.21 -1.49
CA ALA A 166 14.04 1.53 -2.22
C ALA A 166 14.48 0.11 -2.63
N ALA A 167 13.63 -0.88 -2.35
CA ALA A 167 13.90 -2.28 -2.72
C ALA A 167 13.64 -2.53 -4.21
N LEU A 168 12.64 -1.84 -4.77
CA LEU A 168 12.21 -1.90 -6.16
C LEU A 168 11.49 -0.59 -6.53
N VAL A 169 11.62 -0.13 -7.77
CA VAL A 169 10.88 1.03 -8.29
C VAL A 169 9.97 0.57 -9.42
N ALA A 170 8.71 0.99 -9.42
CA ALA A 170 7.76 0.62 -10.46
C ALA A 170 6.85 1.77 -10.90
N SER A 171 6.37 1.73 -12.15
CA SER A 171 5.42 2.73 -12.66
C SER A 171 4.56 2.22 -13.81
N ASP A 172 3.41 2.85 -13.99
CA ASP A 172 2.54 2.73 -15.16
C ASP A 172 3.10 3.39 -16.43
N ALA A 173 3.97 4.39 -16.28
CA ALA A 173 4.60 5.05 -17.42
C ALA A 173 5.64 4.16 -18.11
N ARG A 174 5.71 4.27 -19.45
CA ARG A 174 6.73 3.60 -20.28
C ARG A 174 8.01 4.41 -20.50
N GLY A 175 7.98 5.70 -20.13
CA GLY A 175 9.05 6.67 -20.34
C GLY A 175 10.39 6.25 -19.73
N PRO A 176 11.49 6.93 -20.11
CA PRO A 176 12.84 6.48 -19.79
C PRO A 176 13.05 6.37 -18.28
N VAL A 177 13.68 5.26 -17.89
CA VAL A 177 14.14 5.02 -16.51
C VAL A 177 15.57 5.53 -16.38
N PRO A 178 15.90 6.35 -15.37
CA PRO A 178 17.28 6.73 -15.11
C PRO A 178 18.18 5.49 -14.89
N ASP A 179 19.29 5.41 -15.64
CA ASP A 179 20.25 4.30 -15.57
C ASP A 179 20.85 4.11 -14.17
N LEU A 180 20.80 5.14 -13.32
CA LEU A 180 21.28 5.09 -11.94
C LEU A 180 20.62 3.98 -11.13
N LEU A 181 19.30 3.78 -11.27
CA LEU A 181 18.56 2.80 -10.47
C LEU A 181 19.08 1.36 -10.74
N PRO A 182 19.08 0.85 -11.99
CA PRO A 182 19.68 -0.46 -12.28
C PRO A 182 21.17 -0.54 -11.92
N ARG A 183 21.96 0.51 -12.20
CA ARG A 183 23.40 0.54 -11.86
C ARG A 183 23.67 0.43 -10.36
N ALA A 184 22.78 0.98 -9.53
CA ALA A 184 22.84 0.89 -8.07
C ALA A 184 22.28 -0.44 -7.53
N GLY A 185 21.83 -1.34 -8.42
CA GLY A 185 21.24 -2.62 -8.03
C GLY A 185 19.76 -2.55 -7.66
N VAL A 186 19.07 -1.44 -7.94
CA VAL A 186 17.62 -1.29 -7.69
C VAL A 186 16.86 -1.80 -8.92
N PRO A 187 16.04 -2.87 -8.79
CA PRO A 187 15.16 -3.34 -9.85
C PRO A 187 14.16 -2.27 -10.27
N VAL A 188 13.88 -2.17 -11.57
CA VAL A 188 12.87 -1.25 -12.11
C VAL A 188 11.85 -1.99 -12.95
N VAL A 189 10.57 -1.66 -12.78
CA VAL A 189 9.46 -2.19 -13.57
C VAL A 189 8.65 -1.03 -14.17
N THR A 190 8.38 -1.06 -15.47
CA THR A 190 7.61 0.00 -16.15
C THR A 190 6.45 -0.57 -16.93
N GLY A 191 5.52 0.29 -17.34
CA GLY A 191 4.34 -0.10 -18.12
C GLY A 191 3.35 -0.95 -17.33
N LEU A 192 3.23 -0.73 -16.02
CA LEU A 192 2.20 -1.34 -15.19
C LEU A 192 0.79 -0.86 -15.57
N ALA A 193 -0.22 -1.64 -15.19
CA ALA A 193 -1.64 -1.33 -15.34
C ALA A 193 -2.38 -1.39 -13.99
N ASN A 194 -3.60 -0.87 -13.94
CA ASN A 194 -4.53 -1.01 -12.80
C ASN A 194 -4.03 -0.43 -11.45
N LEU A 195 -3.11 0.54 -11.46
CA LEU A 195 -2.63 1.20 -10.22
C LEU A 195 -3.73 2.01 -9.51
N ASP A 196 -4.82 2.34 -10.20
CA ASP A 196 -6.02 2.96 -9.64
C ASP A 196 -6.76 2.03 -8.65
N ALA A 197 -6.68 0.71 -8.83
CA ALA A 197 -7.32 -0.26 -7.96
C ALA A 197 -6.57 -0.52 -6.63
N LEU A 198 -5.33 -0.02 -6.48
CA LEU A 198 -4.54 -0.20 -5.27
C LEU A 198 -5.03 0.70 -4.13
N PRO A 199 -5.25 0.17 -2.91
CA PRO A 199 -5.49 1.01 -1.75
C PRO A 199 -4.25 1.86 -1.44
N PRO A 200 -4.41 2.98 -0.72
CA PRO A 200 -3.29 3.87 -0.41
C PRO A 200 -2.22 3.21 0.49
N PHE A 201 -2.60 2.22 1.30
CA PHE A 201 -1.71 1.54 2.26
C PHE A 201 -2.04 0.03 2.33
N GLY A 202 -1.18 -0.74 3.01
CA GLY A 202 -1.43 -2.16 3.28
C GLY A 202 -1.33 -3.07 2.05
N THR A 203 -0.65 -2.62 1.00
CA THR A 203 -0.41 -3.40 -0.21
C THR A 203 0.96 -4.06 -0.17
N ARG A 204 1.03 -5.32 -0.58
CA ARG A 204 2.29 -6.05 -0.84
C ARG A 204 2.45 -6.33 -2.32
N LEU A 205 3.61 -6.00 -2.89
CA LEU A 205 3.94 -6.21 -4.30
C LEU A 205 4.67 -7.53 -4.50
N HIS A 206 4.32 -8.22 -5.58
CA HIS A 206 5.06 -9.33 -6.13
C HIS A 206 5.34 -9.07 -7.61
N ALA A 207 6.59 -8.87 -7.97
CA ALA A 207 7.10 -8.73 -9.32
C ALA A 207 7.95 -9.98 -9.63
N VAL A 208 7.32 -11.01 -10.17
CA VAL A 208 7.96 -12.32 -10.40
C VAL A 208 8.45 -12.40 -11.85
N PRO A 209 9.77 -12.34 -12.10
CA PRO A 209 10.28 -12.55 -13.43
C PRO A 209 10.21 -14.03 -13.80
N PHE A 210 9.91 -14.29 -15.06
CA PHE A 210 9.96 -15.62 -15.63
C PHE A 210 10.77 -15.58 -16.92
N PRO A 211 11.61 -16.62 -17.17
CA PRO A 211 12.42 -16.67 -18.37
C PRO A 211 11.52 -16.66 -19.60
N GLY A 212 11.71 -15.67 -20.48
CA GLY A 212 11.14 -15.69 -21.81
C GLY A 212 11.84 -16.77 -22.64
N ALA A 213 11.08 -17.52 -23.43
CA ALA A 213 11.64 -18.56 -24.30
C ALA A 213 12.66 -18.00 -25.31
N ASP A 214 12.48 -16.75 -25.76
CA ASP A 214 13.41 -15.95 -26.54
C ASP A 214 12.99 -14.46 -26.41
N GLY A 215 13.72 -13.64 -25.64
CA GLY A 215 13.42 -12.21 -25.45
C GLY A 215 13.85 -11.64 -24.09
N PRO A 216 13.67 -10.31 -23.84
CA PRO A 216 13.92 -9.71 -22.54
C PRO A 216 13.07 -10.39 -21.45
N PRO A 217 13.55 -10.46 -20.20
CA PRO A 217 12.85 -11.11 -19.11
C PRO A 217 11.44 -10.53 -18.98
N ARG A 218 10.44 -11.41 -19.00
CA ARG A 218 9.05 -11.03 -18.72
C ARG A 218 8.86 -11.04 -17.21
N VAL A 219 8.03 -10.12 -16.72
CA VAL A 219 7.68 -10.06 -15.30
C VAL A 219 6.17 -10.13 -15.16
N ARG A 220 5.72 -10.97 -14.22
CA ARG A 220 4.33 -10.97 -13.75
C ARG A 220 4.28 -10.12 -12.50
N VAL A 221 3.47 -9.06 -12.54
CA VAL A 221 3.36 -8.11 -11.43
C VAL A 221 1.95 -8.16 -10.89
N TYR A 222 1.82 -8.42 -9.61
CA TYR A 222 0.55 -8.35 -8.91
C TYR A 222 0.76 -7.79 -7.51
N ALA A 223 -0.31 -7.23 -6.98
CA ALA A 223 -0.38 -6.72 -5.63
C ALA A 223 -1.40 -7.52 -4.83
N VAL A 224 -1.08 -7.77 -3.57
CA VAL A 224 -2.03 -8.32 -2.59
C VAL A 224 -2.37 -7.20 -1.63
N ALA A 225 -3.64 -6.80 -1.62
CA ALA A 225 -4.19 -5.81 -0.72
C ALA A 225 -5.06 -6.52 0.33
N GLY A 226 -4.81 -6.24 1.61
CA GLY A 226 -5.63 -6.74 2.72
C GLY A 226 -4.81 -7.40 3.84
N GLU A 227 -5.00 -6.85 5.04
CA GLU A 227 -5.00 -7.57 6.32
C GLU A 227 -6.24 -7.17 7.10
#